data_AF-A0A355DW15-F1
#
_entry.id   AF-A0A355DW15-F1
#
_cell.length_a   1.000
_cell.length_b   1.000
_cell.length_c   1.000
_cell.angle_alpha   90.00
_cell.angle_beta   90.00
_cell.angle_gamma   90.00
#
_symmetry.space_group_name_H-M   'P 1'
#
loop_
_entity.id
_entity.type
_entity.pdbx_description
1 polymer ?
#
loop_
_entity_poly.entity_id
_entity_poly.type
_entity_poly.pdbx_seq_one_letter_code
_entity_poly.pdbx_strand_id
1 'polypeptide(L)'
;MLDVIFYSTIHQQPEYVEVSEEFYEWLAKSQFSKIGKSVEIKILIDGEEEELPLVELNPENRHQLRLFFLEAVAEESDAVLTQIEDCLAKEEYQKATYSLRKLQQLRKCIENENYQYFQRV
;
A
#
# COMPACT_ATOMS: atom_id res chain seq x y z
N MET A 1 13.58 6.18 -1.25
CA MET A 1 12.58 5.11 -0.99
C MET A 1 11.74 5.55 0.19
N LEU A 2 10.44 5.25 0.15
CA LEU A 2 9.43 5.70 1.10
C LEU A 2 8.65 4.47 1.60
N ASP A 3 8.01 4.56 2.76
CA ASP A 3 7.30 3.44 3.35
C ASP A 3 5.80 3.73 3.49
N VAL A 4 4.97 2.72 3.17
CA VAL A 4 3.57 2.68 3.64
C VAL A 4 3.51 1.69 4.78
N ILE A 5 3.17 2.17 5.97
CA ILE A 5 3.27 1.37 7.20
C ILE A 5 1.87 0.96 7.65
N PHE A 6 1.70 -0.30 8.02
CA PHE A 6 0.45 -0.84 8.55
C PHE A 6 0.62 -1.24 10.00
N TYR A 7 -0.32 -0.83 10.85
CA TYR A 7 -0.28 -1.05 12.29
C TYR A 7 -1.40 -1.96 12.73
N SER A 8 -1.06 -2.86 13.65
CA SER A 8 -2.00 -3.71 14.36
C SER A 8 -2.16 -3.23 15.81
N THR A 9 -3.35 -3.38 16.36
CA THR A 9 -3.60 -3.21 17.80
C THR A 9 -3.37 -4.49 18.60
N ILE A 10 -3.04 -5.61 17.93
CA ILE A 10 -3.00 -6.96 18.53
C ILE A 10 -1.58 -7.53 18.54
N HIS A 11 -0.64 -6.90 19.25
CA HIS A 11 0.76 -7.37 19.43
C HIS A 11 1.50 -7.86 18.16
N GLN A 12 1.04 -7.47 16.97
CA GLN A 12 1.66 -7.80 15.70
C GLN A 12 2.55 -6.63 15.31
N GLN A 13 3.77 -6.95 14.87
CA GLN A 13 4.71 -5.92 14.42
C GLN A 13 4.13 -5.13 13.24
N PRO A 14 4.47 -3.84 13.12
CA PRO A 14 4.09 -3.06 11.96
C PRO A 14 4.65 -3.68 10.68
N GLU A 15 3.87 -3.64 9.60
CA GLU A 15 4.33 -4.06 8.28
C GLU A 15 4.75 -2.84 7.48
N TYR A 16 5.99 -2.88 7.00
CA TYR A 16 6.60 -1.82 6.21
C TYR A 16 6.58 -2.21 4.74
N VAL A 17 5.78 -1.49 3.95
CA VAL A 17 5.77 -1.66 2.50
C VAL A 17 6.63 -0.58 1.87
N GLU A 18 7.90 -0.93 1.65
CA GLU A 18 8.87 -0.05 1.00
C GLU A 18 8.52 0.15 -0.47
N VAL A 19 8.47 1.40 -0.93
CA VAL A 19 8.15 1.79 -2.30
C VAL A 19 9.17 2.80 -2.85
N SER A 20 9.32 2.82 -4.17
CA SER A 20 10.09 3.82 -4.88
C SER A 20 9.40 5.17 -4.78
N GLU A 21 10.16 6.26 -4.91
CA GLU A 21 9.60 7.61 -4.90
C GLU A 21 8.61 7.82 -6.05
N GLU A 22 8.91 7.31 -7.24
CA GLU A 22 8.01 7.38 -8.40
C GLU A 22 6.66 6.70 -8.14
N PHE A 23 6.68 5.49 -7.55
CA PHE A 23 5.45 4.76 -7.24
C PHE A 23 4.66 5.44 -6.11
N TYR A 24 5.36 5.99 -5.12
CA TYR A 24 4.75 6.77 -4.06
C TYR A 24 4.07 8.04 -4.59
N GLU A 25 4.74 8.78 -5.47
CA GLU A 25 4.15 9.95 -6.11
C GLU A 25 2.89 9.59 -6.91
N TRP A 26 2.91 8.45 -7.60
CA TRP A 26 1.75 7.95 -8.32
C TRP A 26 0.59 7.66 -7.34
N LEU A 27 0.85 6.99 -6.22
CA LEU A 27 -0.16 6.77 -5.17
C LEU A 27 -0.72 8.09 -4.64
N ALA A 28 0.14 9.07 -4.35
CA ALA A 28 -0.24 10.38 -3.83
C ALA A 28 -1.12 11.18 -4.80
N LYS A 29 -0.96 10.98 -6.12
CA LYS A 29 -1.78 11.62 -7.17
C LYS A 29 -3.06 10.84 -7.49
N SER A 30 -3.15 9.58 -7.08
CA SER A 30 -4.29 8.69 -7.34
C SER A 30 -5.45 8.84 -6.35
N GLN A 31 -6.52 8.06 -6.54
CA GLN A 31 -7.64 8.00 -5.58
C GLN A 31 -7.23 7.47 -4.21
N PHE A 32 -6.16 6.67 -4.12
CA PHE A 32 -5.60 6.18 -2.84
C PHE A 32 -5.41 7.28 -1.79
N SER A 33 -4.86 8.42 -2.21
CA SER A 33 -4.59 9.57 -1.33
C SER A 33 -5.85 10.19 -0.71
N LYS A 34 -7.01 9.97 -1.33
CA LYS A 34 -8.30 10.57 -0.94
C LYS A 34 -9.15 9.65 -0.07
N ILE A 35 -8.86 8.35 -0.05
CA ILE A 35 -9.68 7.34 0.65
C ILE A 35 -9.31 7.31 2.12
N GLY A 36 -10.21 7.81 2.97
CA GLY A 36 -10.00 7.89 4.42
C GLY A 36 -9.12 9.08 4.81
N LYS A 37 -9.45 9.72 5.94
CA LYS A 37 -8.71 10.87 6.46
C LYS A 37 -7.59 10.39 7.39
N SER A 38 -6.42 11.01 7.26
CA SER A 38 -5.38 10.90 8.28
C SER A 38 -5.80 11.72 9.51
N VAL A 39 -5.81 11.07 10.67
CA VAL A 39 -6.16 11.67 11.96
C VAL A 39 -5.06 11.27 12.95
N GLU A 40 -4.67 12.19 13.83
CA GLU A 40 -3.75 11.87 14.93
C GLU A 40 -4.37 10.82 15.84
N ILE A 41 -3.75 9.64 15.89
CA ILE A 41 -4.20 8.50 16.67
C ILE A 41 -3.03 8.04 17.54
N LYS A 42 -3.30 7.83 18.82
CA LYS A 42 -2.35 7.24 19.75
C LYS A 42 -2.33 5.73 19.59
N ILE A 43 -1.17 5.18 19.27
CA ILE A 43 -0.96 3.73 19.16
C ILE A 43 0.23 3.29 20.01
N LEU A 44 0.20 2.04 20.46
CA LEU A 44 1.28 1.45 21.23
C LEU A 44 2.20 0.67 20.28
N ILE A 45 3.44 1.12 20.10
CA ILE A 45 4.46 0.47 19.30
C ILE A 45 5.59 0.05 20.24
N ASP A 46 5.93 -1.24 20.30
CA ASP A 46 6.99 -1.78 21.15
C ASP A 46 6.93 -1.37 22.64
N GLY A 47 5.72 -1.09 23.14
CA GLY A 47 5.48 -0.67 24.52
C GLY A 47 5.59 0.84 24.77
N GLU A 48 5.85 1.63 23.72
CA GLU A 48 5.84 3.09 23.75
C GLU A 48 4.56 3.63 23.09
N GLU A 49 3.94 4.64 23.70
CA GLU A 49 2.80 5.34 23.11
C GLU A 49 3.32 6.40 22.14
N GLU A 50 2.96 6.25 20.86
CA GLU A 50 3.22 7.24 19.82
C GLU A 50 1.91 7.84 19.32
N GLU A 51 1.95 9.13 18.98
CA GLU A 51 0.83 9.84 18.34
C GLU A 51 1.22 10.10 16.88
N LEU A 52 0.49 9.47 15.96
CA LEU A 52 0.81 9.48 14.53
C LEU A 52 -0.41 9.82 13.68
N PRO A 53 -0.23 10.46 12.51
CA PRO A 53 -1.30 10.75 11.56
C PRO A 53 -1.67 9.47 10.78
N LEU A 54 -2.68 8.75 11.27
CA LEU A 54 -3.08 7.45 10.74
C LEU A 54 -4.44 7.48 10.05
N VAL A 55 -4.61 6.56 9.12
CA VAL A 55 -5.89 6.29 8.47
C VAL A 55 -6.45 5.00 9.04
N GLU A 56 -7.68 5.06 9.53
CA GLU A 56 -8.38 3.88 10.03
C GLU A 56 -8.85 2.98 8.88
N LEU A 57 -8.56 1.69 8.97
CA LEU A 57 -9.02 0.63 8.08
C LEU A 57 -10.37 0.05 8.52
N ASN A 58 -11.32 0.95 8.78
CA ASN A 58 -12.71 0.59 9.03
C ASN A 58 -13.36 -0.05 7.78
N PRO A 59 -14.55 -0.69 7.90
CA PRO A 59 -15.14 -1.43 6.79
C PRO A 59 -15.31 -0.62 5.50
N GLU A 60 -15.66 0.67 5.61
CA GLU A 60 -15.86 1.55 4.45
C GLU A 60 -14.53 1.89 3.77
N ASN A 61 -13.56 2.41 4.52
CA ASN A 61 -12.24 2.75 3.97
C ASN A 61 -11.56 1.51 3.38
N ARG A 62 -11.66 0.36 4.05
CA ARG A 62 -11.10 -0.91 3.57
C ARG A 62 -11.75 -1.34 2.27
N HIS A 63 -13.07 -1.21 2.16
CA HIS A 63 -13.78 -1.54 0.93
C HIS A 63 -13.34 -0.63 -0.23
N GLN A 64 -13.30 0.68 -0.02
CA GLN A 64 -12.86 1.64 -1.04
C GLN A 64 -11.40 1.40 -1.47
N LEU A 65 -10.48 1.19 -0.51
CA LEU A 65 -9.08 0.88 -0.81
C LEU A 65 -8.95 -0.42 -1.59
N ARG A 66 -9.70 -1.45 -1.20
CA ARG A 66 -9.71 -2.74 -1.91
C ARG A 66 -10.16 -2.58 -3.36
N LEU A 67 -11.25 -1.84 -3.61
CA LEU A 67 -11.71 -1.57 -4.97
C LEU A 67 -10.65 -0.84 -5.79
N PHE A 68 -10.06 0.22 -5.23
CA PHE A 68 -8.95 0.94 -5.85
C PHE A 68 -7.79 0.01 -6.24
N PHE A 69 -7.33 -0.83 -5.31
CA PHE A 69 -6.23 -1.74 -5.59
C PHE A 69 -6.60 -2.84 -6.59
N LEU A 70 -7.85 -3.32 -6.62
CA LEU A 70 -8.30 -4.29 -7.62
C LEU A 70 -8.28 -3.70 -9.03
N GLU A 71 -8.77 -2.47 -9.19
CA GLU A 71 -8.75 -1.74 -10.46
C GLU A 71 -7.32 -1.46 -10.92
N ALA A 72 -6.49 -0.88 -10.04
CA ALA A 72 -5.09 -0.59 -10.34
C ALA A 72 -4.28 -1.86 -10.68
N VAL A 73 -4.53 -2.98 -9.99
CA VAL A 73 -3.87 -4.27 -10.32
C VAL A 73 -4.31 -4.77 -11.69
N ALA A 74 -5.56 -4.61 -12.08
CA ALA A 74 -6.03 -5.01 -13.40
C ALA A 74 -5.35 -4.18 -14.51
N GLU A 75 -5.38 -2.85 -14.38
CA GLU A 75 -4.72 -1.93 -15.32
C GLU A 75 -3.21 -2.23 -15.44
N GLU A 76 -2.52 -2.38 -14.31
CA GLU A 76 -1.10 -2.66 -14.28
C GLU A 76 -0.79 -4.05 -14.84
N SER A 77 -1.67 -5.04 -14.66
CA SER A 77 -1.49 -6.38 -15.23
C SER A 77 -1.52 -6.35 -16.76
N ASP A 78 -2.43 -5.57 -17.35
CA ASP A 78 -2.50 -5.40 -18.81
C ASP A 78 -1.24 -4.69 -19.36
N ALA A 79 -0.76 -3.66 -18.66
CA ALA A 79 0.49 -2.97 -19.01
C ALA A 79 1.70 -3.91 -18.93
N VAL A 80 1.78 -4.72 -17.86
CA VAL A 80 2.83 -5.70 -17.65
C VAL A 80 2.83 -6.78 -18.73
N LEU A 81 1.66 -7.31 -19.10
CA LEU A 81 1.56 -8.31 -20.18
C LEU A 81 2.07 -7.74 -21.50
N THR A 82 1.76 -6.49 -21.82
CA THR A 82 2.23 -5.81 -23.03
C THR A 82 3.75 -5.59 -23.01
N GLN A 83 4.34 -5.27 -21.85
CA GLN A 83 5.77 -5.01 -21.73
C GLN A 83 6.62 -6.29 -21.68
N ILE A 84 6.09 -7.38 -21.12
CA ILE A 84 6.83 -8.64 -20.95
C ILE A 84 7.06 -9.34 -22.28
N GLU A 85 6.17 -9.17 -23.27
CA GLU A 85 6.37 -9.76 -24.60
C GLU A 85 7.71 -9.36 -25.23
N ASP A 86 8.21 -8.17 -24.90
CA ASP A 86 9.46 -7.62 -25.41
C ASP A 86 10.64 -7.69 -24.41
N CYS A 87 10.43 -8.21 -23.19
CA CYS A 87 11.47 -8.27 -22.15
C CYS A 87 12.47 -9.39 -22.44
N LEU A 88 13.73 -9.02 -22.72
CA LEU A 88 14.81 -9.99 -22.97
C LEU A 88 15.71 -10.18 -21.74
N ALA A 89 15.71 -9.21 -20.81
CA ALA A 89 16.54 -9.23 -19.61
C ALA A 89 15.75 -9.29 -18.30
N LYS A 90 16.37 -9.90 -17.28
CA LYS A 90 15.78 -10.01 -15.92
C LYS A 90 15.52 -8.65 -15.27
N GLU A 91 16.38 -7.66 -15.52
CA GLU A 91 16.26 -6.31 -14.97
C GLU A 91 15.06 -5.56 -15.57
N GLU A 92 14.82 -5.74 -16.87
CA GLU A 92 13.65 -5.20 -17.57
C GLU A 92 12.37 -5.82 -17.02
N TYR A 93 12.35 -7.14 -16.83
CA TYR A 93 11.24 -7.83 -16.19
C TYR A 93 10.97 -7.35 -14.75
N GLN A 94 12.02 -7.11 -13.96
CA GLN A 94 11.87 -6.61 -12.60
C GLN A 94 11.30 -5.19 -12.58
N LYS A 95 11.71 -4.32 -13.50
CA LYS A 95 11.15 -2.97 -13.65
C LYS A 95 9.70 -3.03 -14.11
N ALA A 96 9.40 -3.81 -15.15
CA ALA A 96 8.05 -3.97 -15.68
C ALA A 96 7.09 -4.49 -14.59
N THR A 97 7.50 -5.47 -13.80
CA THR A 97 6.63 -6.07 -12.76
C THR A 97 6.64 -5.36 -11.40
N TYR A 98 7.41 -4.27 -11.24
CA TYR A 98 7.61 -3.63 -9.93
C TYR A 98 6.30 -3.09 -9.34
N SER A 99 5.61 -2.22 -10.08
CA SER A 99 4.37 -1.58 -9.64
C SER A 99 3.31 -2.63 -9.30
N LEU A 100 3.14 -3.64 -10.15
CA LEU A 100 2.20 -4.73 -9.93
C LEU A 100 2.46 -5.47 -8.61
N ARG A 101 3.72 -5.77 -8.30
CA ARG A 101 4.09 -6.43 -7.04
C ARG A 101 3.77 -5.55 -5.83
N LYS A 102 4.03 -4.24 -5.92
CA LYS A 102 3.75 -3.31 -4.82
C LYS A 102 2.26 -3.08 -4.62
N LEU A 103 1.48 -2.97 -5.69
CA LEU A 103 0.01 -2.93 -5.60
C LEU A 103 -0.53 -4.20 -4.93
N GLN A 104 -0.02 -5.39 -5.28
CA GLN A 104 -0.42 -6.63 -4.63
C GLN A 104 -0.01 -6.70 -3.15
N GLN A 105 1.19 -6.23 -2.81
CA GLN A 105 1.65 -6.18 -1.42
C GLN A 105 0.74 -5.28 -0.58
N LEU A 106 0.47 -4.05 -1.05
CA LEU A 106 -0.44 -3.11 -0.39
C LEU A 106 -1.86 -3.69 -0.27
N ARG A 107 -2.39 -4.30 -1.33
CA ARG A 107 -3.71 -4.95 -1.30
C ARG A 107 -3.79 -6.00 -0.21
N LYS A 108 -2.78 -6.87 -0.07
CA LYS A 108 -2.75 -7.91 0.97
C LYS A 108 -2.75 -7.31 2.37
N CYS A 109 -2.04 -6.22 2.60
CA CYS A 109 -2.07 -5.51 3.89
C CYS A 109 -3.47 -4.92 4.16
N ILE A 110 -4.10 -4.32 3.16
CA ILE A 110 -5.47 -3.80 3.27
C ILE A 110 -6.51 -4.91 3.50
N GLU A 111 -6.30 -6.10 2.93
CA GLU A 111 -7.20 -7.24 3.13
C GLU A 111 -6.94 -7.97 4.45
N ASN A 112 -5.80 -7.73 5.12
CA ASN A 112 -5.49 -8.33 6.40
C ASN A 112 -6.28 -7.64 7.54
N GLU A 113 -7.23 -8.36 8.11
CA GLU A 113 -8.11 -7.87 9.19
C GLU A 113 -7.35 -7.55 10.49
N ASN A 114 -6.13 -8.07 10.66
CA ASN A 114 -5.29 -7.78 11.82
C ASN A 114 -4.73 -6.35 11.82
N TYR A 115 -4.67 -5.68 10.67
CA TYR A 115 -4.25 -4.28 10.58
C TYR A 115 -5.46 -3.36 10.70
N GLN A 116 -5.42 -2.44 11.65
CA GLN A 116 -6.51 -1.48 11.89
C GLN A 116 -6.17 -0.09 11.35
N TYR A 117 -4.89 0.21 11.13
CA TYR A 117 -4.45 1.52 10.71
C TYR A 117 -3.34 1.42 9.65
N PHE A 118 -3.20 2.46 8.84
CA PHE A 118 -2.01 2.65 8.02
C PHE A 118 -1.58 4.12 7.98
N GLN A 119 -0.29 4.33 7.73
CA GLN A 119 0.32 5.64 7.54
C GLN A 119 0.77 5.80 6.10
N ARG A 120 0.47 6.98 5.53
CA ARG A 120 1.02 7.46 4.26
C ARG A 120 2.25 8.31 4.63
N VAL A 121 3.44 7.71 4.70
CA VAL A 121 4.67 8.45 5.07
C VAL A 121 5.15 9.29 3.90
#